data_AF-W2Y8R4-F1
#
_entry.id   AF-W2Y8R4-F1
#
_cell.length_a   1.000
_cell.length_b   1.000
_cell.length_c   1.000
_cell.angle_alpha   90.00
_cell.angle_beta   90.00
_cell.angle_gamma   90.00
#
_symmetry.space_group_name_H-M   'P 1'
#
loop_
_entity.id
_entity.type
_entity.pdbx_description
1 polymer ?
#
loop_
_entity_poly.entity_id
_entity_poly.type
_entity_poly.pdbx_seq_one_letter_code
_entity_poly.pdbx_strand_id
1 'polypeptide(L)'
;MLNIELPEHETVKADSGSPSSPSHTPQADGDQDFTAFLEIGSPYGFKHDVHIHYNFQEARFEGIPDNFADYLVSGASERGRADTICSMDTSVSQDLKGIRRSKRTRTSSAPIGRMSLSSMIASMDPINSNDPVRIMNQHFKLPFRQVPRVAVPGYEERVPAVLVMLQQHFVAKRGYMTPHIFRESPSKDERDQAMLDINCGAFRGGKHDVRVLADLIKLWFRELPVPILHEIPAREMERLASAENVEVEVLSLLGDLECSIVLWLADLLAYVAEYQPHNHMGVDQLAIVIAPNLVRLETENPMVAVALSKAAVDLFRSVLRARFQRRLELKATRVIEDED
;
A
#
# COMPACT_ATOMS: atom_id res chain seq x y z
N MET A 1 -10.37 -9.49 -13.58
CA MET A 1 -9.57 -8.94 -14.70
C MET A 1 -8.60 -7.95 -14.09
N LEU A 2 -7.29 -8.19 -14.22
CA LEU A 2 -6.27 -7.39 -13.52
C LEU A 2 -6.03 -6.06 -14.29
N ASN A 3 -5.93 -4.92 -13.59
CA ASN A 3 -5.84 -3.60 -14.21
C ASN A 3 -4.40 -3.38 -14.66
N ILE A 4 -4.12 -3.93 -15.83
CA ILE A 4 -2.84 -3.78 -16.50
C ILE A 4 -2.68 -2.34 -17.00
N GLU A 5 -3.72 -1.52 -16.95
CA GLU A 5 -3.73 -0.15 -17.45
C GLU A 5 -3.61 0.87 -16.32
N LEU A 6 -2.57 1.68 -16.44
CA LEU A 6 -2.50 2.93 -15.71
C LEU A 6 -3.60 3.87 -16.23
N PRO A 7 -4.28 4.61 -15.34
CA PRO A 7 -5.37 5.48 -15.73
C PRO A 7 -4.92 6.46 -16.82
N GLU A 8 -5.68 6.51 -17.90
CA GLU A 8 -5.52 7.51 -18.95
C GLU A 8 -5.94 8.88 -18.40
N HIS A 9 -5.04 9.86 -18.47
CA HIS A 9 -5.36 11.23 -18.08
C HIS A 9 -6.00 11.96 -19.26
N GLU A 10 -7.32 12.18 -19.16
CA GLU A 10 -8.00 13.15 -20.01
C GLU A 10 -7.46 14.56 -19.74
N THR A 11 -7.23 15.29 -20.83
CA THR A 11 -6.81 16.68 -20.82
C THR A 11 -8.02 17.56 -20.48
N VAL A 12 -8.03 18.15 -19.29
CA VAL A 12 -9.12 19.04 -18.85
C VAL A 12 -9.14 20.31 -19.71
N LYS A 13 -10.12 20.41 -20.62
CA LYS A 13 -10.58 21.69 -21.16
C LYS A 13 -11.56 22.31 -20.17
N ALA A 14 -11.29 23.55 -19.81
CA ALA A 14 -12.21 24.41 -19.09
C ALA A 14 -13.44 24.69 -19.95
N ASP A 15 -14.64 24.47 -19.42
CA ASP A 15 -15.78 25.26 -19.86
C ASP A 15 -16.76 25.54 -18.73
N SER A 16 -17.14 26.81 -18.67
CA SER A 16 -18.04 27.44 -17.73
C SER A 16 -19.48 27.25 -18.17
N GLY A 17 -20.33 26.69 -17.31
CA GLY A 17 -21.76 26.60 -17.61
C GLY A 17 -22.59 26.17 -16.41
N SER A 18 -23.12 27.15 -15.68
CA SER A 18 -24.20 26.94 -14.70
C SER A 18 -25.48 26.47 -15.38
N PRO A 19 -26.31 25.63 -14.73
CA PRO A 19 -27.72 25.58 -15.04
C PRO A 19 -28.59 26.06 -13.86
N SER A 20 -29.54 26.91 -14.22
CA SER A 20 -30.54 27.58 -13.39
C SER A 20 -31.60 26.61 -12.85
N SER A 21 -32.04 26.83 -11.60
CA SER A 21 -33.20 26.19 -10.99
C SER A 21 -34.53 26.81 -11.48
N PRO A 22 -35.64 26.05 -11.57
CA PRO A 22 -36.98 26.61 -11.52
C PRO A 22 -37.52 26.60 -10.08
N SER A 23 -38.13 27.72 -9.74
CA SER A 23 -38.83 28.04 -8.51
C SER A 23 -40.18 27.32 -8.39
N HIS A 24 -40.46 26.71 -7.24
CA HIS A 24 -41.82 26.61 -6.69
C HIS A 24 -41.74 26.40 -5.16
N THR A 25 -42.16 27.42 -4.42
CA THR A 25 -42.52 27.34 -3.01
C THR A 25 -43.97 26.87 -2.85
N PRO A 26 -44.26 26.13 -1.77
CA PRO A 26 -45.28 26.62 -0.84
C PRO A 26 -44.79 26.63 0.62
N GLN A 27 -45.36 27.58 1.37
CA GLN A 27 -45.06 27.95 2.75
C GLN A 27 -45.32 26.85 3.80
N ALA A 28 -44.38 26.81 4.76
CA ALA A 28 -44.53 26.74 6.21
C ALA A 28 -45.47 25.69 6.82
N ASP A 29 -44.87 24.64 7.39
CA ASP A 29 -45.09 24.29 8.80
C ASP A 29 -44.00 23.33 9.30
N GLY A 30 -43.42 23.65 10.46
CA GLY A 30 -42.58 22.75 11.26
C GLY A 30 -41.10 22.67 10.86
N ASP A 31 -40.27 23.52 11.48
CA ASP A 31 -38.82 23.30 11.59
C ASP A 31 -38.56 21.99 12.36
N GLN A 32 -38.49 20.87 11.64
CA GLN A 32 -37.77 19.69 12.10
C GLN A 32 -36.41 19.68 11.42
N ASP A 33 -35.45 20.21 12.15
CA ASP A 33 -34.05 20.29 11.79
C ASP A 33 -33.47 18.86 11.70
N PHE A 34 -33.60 18.24 10.52
CA PHE A 34 -33.07 16.90 10.24
C PHE A 34 -31.53 16.85 10.24
N THR A 35 -30.86 18.00 10.39
CA THR A 35 -29.39 18.04 10.53
C THR A 35 -28.91 17.52 11.89
N ALA A 36 -29.76 17.57 12.94
CA ALA A 36 -29.39 17.14 14.28
C ALA A 36 -29.19 15.61 14.46
N PHE A 37 -29.65 14.81 13.50
CA PHE A 37 -29.51 13.34 13.52
C PHE A 37 -28.31 12.81 12.72
N LEU A 38 -27.58 13.69 12.01
CA LEU A 38 -26.39 13.32 11.23
C LEU A 38 -25.08 13.50 12.00
N GLU A 39 -25.13 14.16 13.17
CA GLU A 39 -23.99 14.30 14.06
C GLU A 39 -23.90 13.10 15.02
N ILE A 40 -22.76 12.42 14.99
CA ILE A 40 -22.40 11.38 15.96
C ILE A 40 -22.28 12.05 17.34
N GLY A 41 -23.37 12.10 18.11
CA GLY A 41 -23.41 12.84 19.36
C GLY A 41 -24.79 13.18 19.91
N SER A 42 -25.82 13.24 19.07
CA SER A 42 -27.21 13.40 19.53
C SER A 42 -27.80 12.06 19.98
N PRO A 43 -28.49 11.99 21.13
CA PRO A 43 -29.08 13.08 21.93
C PRO A 43 -28.22 13.59 23.09
N TYR A 44 -26.94 13.21 23.17
CA TYR A 44 -26.11 13.41 24.35
C TYR A 44 -25.23 14.68 24.31
N GLY A 45 -25.30 15.49 23.23
CA GLY A 45 -24.61 16.79 23.15
C GLY A 45 -23.09 16.71 23.07
N PHE A 46 -22.54 15.56 22.68
CA PHE A 46 -21.09 15.42 22.47
C PHE A 46 -20.75 15.75 21.01
N LYS A 47 -20.15 16.92 20.78
CA LYS A 47 -19.52 17.25 19.50
C LYS A 47 -18.06 16.81 19.54
N HIS A 48 -17.66 15.91 18.63
CA HIS A 48 -16.25 15.56 18.46
C HIS A 48 -15.68 16.45 17.34
N ASP A 49 -14.91 17.49 17.70
CA ASP A 49 -14.31 18.43 16.72
C ASP A 49 -13.14 17.84 15.91
N VAL A 50 -12.84 16.54 16.05
CA VAL A 50 -11.67 15.90 15.43
C VAL A 50 -12.11 14.90 14.35
N HIS A 51 -12.16 15.36 13.10
CA HIS A 51 -12.33 14.52 11.92
C HIS A 51 -10.98 14.22 11.28
N ILE A 52 -10.18 13.37 11.93
CA ILE A 52 -8.99 12.81 11.27
C ILE A 52 -9.46 11.86 10.18
N HIS A 53 -9.05 12.13 8.94
CA HIS A 53 -9.34 11.27 7.81
C HIS A 53 -8.07 11.02 7.00
N TYR A 54 -8.06 9.93 6.24
CA TYR A 54 -6.92 9.59 5.40
C TYR A 54 -7.16 10.07 3.97
N ASN A 55 -6.31 10.97 3.49
CA ASN A 55 -6.28 11.41 2.11
C ASN A 55 -5.47 10.40 1.28
N PHE A 56 -6.17 9.55 0.52
CA PHE A 56 -5.56 8.52 -0.32
C PHE A 56 -4.78 9.09 -1.53
N GLN A 57 -5.16 10.27 -2.02
CA GLN A 57 -4.49 10.92 -3.15
C GLN A 57 -3.09 11.38 -2.77
N GLU A 58 -2.94 11.83 -1.53
CA GLU A 58 -1.71 12.39 -0.99
C GLU A 58 -1.00 11.46 0.00
N ALA A 59 -1.58 10.27 0.21
CA ALA A 59 -1.18 9.26 1.19
C ALA A 59 -0.79 9.84 2.56
N ARG A 60 -1.68 10.63 3.17
CA ARG A 60 -1.47 11.21 4.51
C ARG A 60 -2.77 11.34 5.30
N PHE A 61 -2.66 11.38 6.61
CA PHE A 61 -3.74 11.79 7.49
C PHE A 61 -3.86 13.31 7.51
N GLU A 62 -5.09 13.80 7.39
CA GLU A 62 -5.46 15.21 7.45
C GLU A 62 -6.43 15.46 8.61
N GLY A 63 -6.46 16.68 9.13
CA GLY A 63 -7.29 17.03 10.29
C GLY A 63 -6.71 16.56 11.63
N ILE A 64 -5.39 16.33 11.72
CA ILE A 64 -4.69 15.97 12.97
C ILE A 64 -4.61 17.22 13.87
N PRO A 65 -5.21 17.21 15.06
CA PRO A 65 -5.10 18.32 16.01
C PRO A 65 -3.68 18.50 16.54
N ASP A 66 -3.28 19.74 16.84
CA ASP A 66 -1.95 20.05 17.39
C ASP A 66 -1.65 19.31 18.71
N ASN A 67 -2.68 18.98 19.48
CA ASN A 67 -2.59 18.26 20.76
C ASN A 67 -2.77 16.73 20.62
N PHE A 68 -2.76 16.16 19.41
CA PHE A 68 -3.04 14.73 19.22
C PHE A 68 -2.07 13.82 19.99
N ALA A 69 -0.81 14.23 20.15
CA ALA A 69 0.18 13.45 20.90
C ALA A 69 -0.19 13.28 22.37
N ASP A 70 -0.82 14.29 22.98
CA ASP A 70 -1.21 14.23 24.39
C ASP A 70 -2.24 13.13 24.64
N TYR A 71 -3.13 12.89 23.66
CA TYR A 71 -4.10 11.80 23.71
C TYR A 71 -3.45 10.41 23.51
N LEU A 72 -2.43 10.31 22.66
CA LEU A 72 -1.70 9.05 22.45
C LEU A 72 -0.94 8.62 23.71
N VAL A 73 -0.30 9.57 24.40
CA VAL A 73 0.47 9.32 25.63
C VAL A 73 -0.47 9.02 26.81
N SER A 74 -1.58 9.74 26.93
CA SER A 74 -2.55 9.54 28.01
C SER A 74 -3.27 8.18 27.90
N GLY A 75 -3.62 7.75 26.69
CA GLY A 75 -4.31 6.47 26.45
C GLY A 75 -3.45 5.21 26.65
N ALA A 76 -2.13 5.34 26.76
CA ALA A 76 -1.22 4.24 27.11
C ALA A 76 -1.18 3.99 28.62
N SER A 77 -1.32 5.05 29.44
CA SER A 77 -1.33 4.94 30.91
C SER A 77 -2.64 4.40 31.45
N GLU A 78 -3.78 4.75 30.84
CA GLU A 78 -5.10 4.26 31.28
C GLU A 78 -5.39 2.80 30.89
N ARG A 79 -4.82 2.31 29.78
CA ARG A 79 -5.00 0.91 29.36
C ARG A 79 -4.35 -0.10 30.29
N GLY A 80 -3.28 0.28 31.01
CA GLY A 80 -2.69 -0.55 32.07
C GLY A 80 -3.57 -0.68 33.32
N ARG A 81 -4.63 0.14 33.45
CA ARG A 81 -5.52 0.17 34.62
C ARG A 81 -6.84 -0.57 34.38
N ALA A 82 -7.24 -0.74 33.13
CA ALA A 82 -8.48 -1.44 32.75
C ALA A 82 -8.36 -2.97 32.88
N ASP A 83 -7.17 -3.53 32.70
CA ASP A 83 -6.92 -4.98 32.81
C ASP A 83 -6.91 -5.51 34.25
N THR A 84 -7.00 -4.63 35.27
CA THR A 84 -7.08 -5.04 36.69
C THR A 84 -8.51 -5.10 37.23
N ILE A 85 -9.53 -4.69 36.46
CA ILE A 85 -10.91 -4.60 36.96
C ILE A 85 -11.81 -5.75 36.43
N CYS A 86 -11.37 -6.50 35.41
CA CYS A 86 -12.11 -7.67 34.90
C CYS A 86 -11.46 -9.01 35.32
N SER A 87 -11.19 -9.17 36.62
CA SER A 87 -10.77 -10.45 37.20
C SER A 87 -11.21 -10.58 38.65
N MET A 88 -12.50 -10.36 38.90
CA MET A 88 -13.19 -10.98 40.03
C MET A 88 -14.62 -11.33 39.59
N ASP A 89 -15.10 -12.43 40.15
CA ASP A 89 -16.43 -13.02 39.99
C ASP A 89 -16.67 -13.87 38.74
N THR A 90 -16.24 -15.14 38.83
CA THR A 90 -17.19 -16.27 38.95
C THR A 90 -16.43 -17.58 39.13
N SER A 91 -16.32 -18.03 40.39
CA SER A 91 -16.11 -19.45 40.69
C SER A 91 -17.47 -20.07 41.01
N VAL A 92 -17.72 -21.27 40.48
CA VAL A 92 -18.34 -22.44 41.16
C VAL A 92 -18.72 -23.54 40.13
N SER A 93 -18.09 -24.70 40.33
CA SER A 93 -18.54 -26.10 40.13
C SER A 93 -18.64 -26.81 38.77
N GLN A 94 -17.63 -27.69 38.56
CA GLN A 94 -17.66 -29.17 38.46
C GLN A 94 -18.46 -29.94 37.38
N ASP A 95 -17.67 -30.79 36.69
CA ASP A 95 -17.88 -32.20 36.30
C ASP A 95 -18.84 -32.60 35.16
N LEU A 96 -18.28 -33.12 34.05
CA LEU A 96 -18.32 -34.55 33.65
C LEU A 96 -17.88 -34.79 32.18
N LYS A 97 -17.28 -35.98 31.98
CA LYS A 97 -16.73 -36.56 30.73
C LYS A 97 -17.73 -36.66 29.58
N GLY A 98 -17.23 -36.50 28.33
CA GLY A 98 -17.95 -36.93 27.13
C GLY A 98 -17.12 -36.83 25.84
N ILE A 99 -16.73 -37.99 25.29
CA ILE A 99 -16.13 -38.16 23.95
C ILE A 99 -17.20 -37.87 22.87
N ARG A 100 -16.87 -37.12 21.80
CA ARG A 100 -17.40 -37.33 20.42
C ARG A 100 -16.71 -36.51 19.33
N ARG A 101 -16.66 -37.13 18.15
CA ARG A 101 -16.04 -36.77 16.87
C ARG A 101 -16.70 -35.57 16.14
N SER A 102 -15.84 -34.82 15.42
CA SER A 102 -15.97 -34.28 14.05
C SER A 102 -17.21 -33.48 13.63
N LYS A 103 -17.02 -32.20 13.27
CA LYS A 103 -17.54 -31.62 12.01
C LYS A 103 -16.95 -30.22 11.72
N ARG A 104 -16.31 -30.10 10.56
CA ARG A 104 -16.01 -28.83 9.88
C ARG A 104 -17.31 -28.06 9.62
N THR A 105 -17.33 -26.77 9.92
CA THR A 105 -18.17 -25.78 9.24
C THR A 105 -17.38 -24.48 9.08
N ARG A 106 -17.19 -24.10 7.81
CA ARG A 106 -16.72 -22.78 7.37
C ARG A 106 -17.78 -21.75 7.75
N THR A 107 -17.36 -20.64 8.34
CA THR A 107 -17.66 -19.25 7.93
C THR A 107 -17.05 -18.32 8.97
N SER A 108 -16.00 -17.58 8.60
CA SER A 108 -15.66 -16.35 9.32
C SER A 108 -15.11 -15.36 8.31
N SER A 109 -15.98 -14.43 7.93
CA SER A 109 -15.59 -13.11 7.46
C SER A 109 -14.50 -12.56 8.37
N ALA A 110 -13.31 -12.33 7.83
CA ALA A 110 -12.23 -11.69 8.57
C ALA A 110 -12.69 -10.29 9.03
N PRO A 111 -12.51 -9.93 10.31
CA PRO A 111 -12.82 -8.59 10.75
C PRO A 111 -11.85 -7.61 10.09
N ILE A 112 -12.35 -6.44 9.72
CA ILE A 112 -11.55 -5.28 9.33
C ILE A 112 -10.47 -5.09 10.40
N GLY A 113 -9.21 -5.29 10.02
CA GLY A 113 -8.09 -5.26 10.95
C GLY A 113 -8.01 -3.90 11.64
N ARG A 114 -8.40 -3.85 12.92
CA ARG A 114 -8.09 -2.71 13.78
C ARG A 114 -6.57 -2.64 13.92
N MET A 115 -5.97 -1.59 13.36
CA MET A 115 -4.56 -1.28 13.56
C MET A 115 -4.36 -0.95 15.05
N SER A 116 -3.60 -1.78 15.76
CA SER A 116 -3.26 -1.51 17.16
C SER A 116 -2.11 -0.53 17.20
N LEU A 117 -2.35 0.69 17.71
CA LEU A 117 -1.33 1.74 17.88
C LEU A 117 -0.08 1.24 18.62
N SER A 118 -0.25 0.33 19.58
CA SER A 118 0.87 -0.28 20.32
C SER A 118 1.83 -1.07 19.42
N SER A 119 1.33 -1.68 18.34
CA SER A 119 2.16 -2.45 17.39
C SER A 119 2.94 -1.55 16.41
N MET A 120 2.40 -0.36 16.10
CA MET A 120 3.09 0.65 15.30
C MET A 120 4.26 1.26 16.09
N ILE A 121 4.01 1.67 17.35
CA ILE A 121 5.03 2.28 18.22
C ILE A 121 6.23 1.34 18.45
N ALA A 122 6.00 0.04 18.62
CA ALA A 122 7.05 -0.94 18.86
C ALA A 122 7.99 -1.17 17.65
N SER A 123 7.56 -0.80 16.44
CA SER A 123 8.31 -1.03 15.19
C SER A 123 9.08 0.22 14.72
N MET A 124 9.11 1.31 15.50
CA MET A 124 9.69 2.59 15.09
C MET A 124 11.20 2.72 15.43
N ASP A 125 11.91 3.53 14.64
CA ASP A 125 13.29 3.95 14.94
C ASP A 125 13.32 4.76 16.26
N PRO A 126 14.26 4.50 17.20
CA PRO A 126 14.31 5.15 18.52
C PRO A 126 14.75 6.63 18.50
N ILE A 127 14.69 7.32 17.36
CA ILE A 127 15.02 8.74 17.26
C ILE A 127 13.79 9.56 17.68
N ASN A 128 13.70 9.82 18.99
CA ASN A 128 12.96 10.91 19.66
C ASN A 128 11.97 11.67 18.77
N SER A 129 10.78 11.13 18.60
CA SER A 129 9.70 11.88 18.00
C SER A 129 8.40 11.48 18.68
N ASN A 130 8.12 12.17 19.79
CA ASN A 130 6.76 12.30 20.32
C ASN A 130 5.86 13.12 19.36
N ASP A 131 6.22 13.19 18.07
CA ASP A 131 5.47 13.92 17.06
C ASP A 131 4.30 13.04 16.60
N PRO A 132 3.06 13.40 16.95
CA PRO A 132 1.88 12.64 16.60
C PRO A 132 1.73 12.50 15.08
N VAL A 133 2.10 13.54 14.34
CA VAL A 133 1.96 13.59 12.88
C VAL A 133 2.88 12.57 12.24
N ARG A 134 4.11 12.47 12.73
CA ARG A 134 5.07 11.46 12.26
C ARG A 134 4.65 10.04 12.61
N ILE A 135 4.09 9.82 13.80
CA ILE A 135 3.59 8.51 14.22
C ILE A 135 2.44 8.06 13.30
N MET A 136 1.50 8.96 12.99
CA MET A 136 0.36 8.61 12.13
C MET A 136 0.73 8.44 10.66
N ASN A 137 1.65 9.27 10.14
CA ASN A 137 1.99 9.29 8.72
C ASN A 137 3.20 8.42 8.37
N GLN A 138 3.72 7.59 9.29
CA GLN A 138 4.82 6.70 8.93
C GLN A 138 4.36 5.71 7.84
N HIS A 139 5.13 5.66 6.76
CA HIS A 139 4.88 4.78 5.62
C HIS A 139 6.06 3.86 5.28
N PHE A 140 7.29 4.29 5.61
CA PHE A 140 8.51 3.52 5.44
C PHE A 140 8.89 2.80 6.74
N LYS A 141 9.63 1.69 6.62
CA LYS A 141 10.06 0.85 7.74
C LYS A 141 8.93 0.23 8.55
N LEU A 142 7.72 0.16 7.99
CA LEU A 142 6.59 -0.55 8.57
C LEU A 142 6.28 -1.82 7.78
N PRO A 143 5.74 -2.86 8.42
CA PRO A 143 5.15 -3.98 7.70
C PRO A 143 4.06 -3.47 6.74
N PHE A 144 4.05 -3.95 5.51
CA PHE A 144 3.07 -3.53 4.48
C PHE A 144 1.61 -3.79 4.88
N ARG A 145 1.36 -4.62 5.88
CA ARG A 145 0.02 -4.85 6.47
C ARG A 145 -0.46 -3.70 7.35
N GLN A 146 0.47 -2.90 7.90
CA GLN A 146 0.20 -1.80 8.82
C GLN A 146 0.00 -0.45 8.13
N VAL A 147 0.46 -0.31 6.87
CA VAL A 147 0.25 0.93 6.13
C VAL A 147 -1.20 1.02 5.59
N PRO A 148 -1.76 2.23 5.47
CA PRO A 148 -3.02 2.46 4.77
C PRO A 148 -2.99 1.93 3.33
N ARG A 149 -4.09 1.29 2.91
CA ARG A 149 -4.22 0.63 1.60
C ARG A 149 -5.52 1.04 0.91
N VAL A 150 -5.46 1.22 -0.41
CA VAL A 150 -6.56 1.64 -1.27
C VAL A 150 -6.93 0.53 -2.25
N ALA A 151 -8.21 0.40 -2.57
CA ALA A 151 -8.65 -0.50 -3.63
C ALA A 151 -8.17 0.04 -4.98
N VAL A 152 -7.44 -0.78 -5.73
CA VAL A 152 -7.03 -0.48 -7.09
C VAL A 152 -7.78 -1.45 -7.99
N PRO A 153 -8.46 -0.99 -9.05
CA PRO A 153 -9.13 -1.89 -9.98
C PRO A 153 -8.21 -3.01 -10.42
N GLY A 154 -8.76 -4.21 -10.57
CA GLY A 154 -8.00 -5.38 -11.01
C GLY A 154 -6.81 -5.78 -10.15
N TYR A 155 -6.88 -5.55 -8.84
CA TYR A 155 -6.14 -6.33 -7.86
C TYR A 155 -7.15 -6.87 -6.83
N GLU A 156 -6.94 -8.10 -6.38
CA GLU A 156 -7.87 -8.75 -5.42
C GLU A 156 -7.76 -8.11 -4.03
N GLU A 157 -6.56 -7.69 -3.65
CA GLU A 157 -6.29 -7.01 -2.38
C GLU A 157 -5.96 -5.52 -2.55
N ARG A 158 -6.18 -4.76 -1.48
CA ARG A 158 -5.87 -3.33 -1.46
C ARG A 158 -4.36 -3.09 -1.48
N VAL A 159 -3.90 -2.17 -2.32
CA VAL A 159 -2.49 -1.80 -2.51
C VAL A 159 -2.11 -0.65 -1.55
N PRO A 160 -0.88 -0.61 -1.00
CA PRO A 160 -0.40 0.51 -0.19
C PRO A 160 -0.62 1.87 -0.86
N ALA A 161 -1.34 2.77 -0.17
CA ALA A 161 -1.73 4.06 -0.75
C ALA A 161 -0.52 4.93 -1.11
N VAL A 162 0.57 4.84 -0.34
CA VAL A 162 1.85 5.51 -0.64
C VAL A 162 2.43 5.09 -1.99
N LEU A 163 2.33 3.81 -2.35
CA LEU A 163 2.82 3.30 -3.63
C LEU A 163 1.96 3.83 -4.79
N VAL A 164 0.64 3.86 -4.62
CA VAL A 164 -0.30 4.40 -5.61
C VAL A 164 -0.06 5.91 -5.81
N MET A 165 0.10 6.68 -4.75
CA MET A 165 0.42 8.11 -4.80
C MET A 165 1.76 8.38 -5.51
N LEU A 166 2.81 7.61 -5.19
CA LEU A 166 4.11 7.72 -5.89
C LEU A 166 3.98 7.38 -7.39
N GLN A 167 3.23 6.33 -7.74
CA GLN A 167 2.95 5.94 -9.12
C GLN A 167 2.21 7.04 -9.88
N GLN A 168 1.18 7.65 -9.30
CA GLN A 168 0.42 8.72 -9.93
C GLN A 168 1.32 9.92 -10.25
N HIS A 169 2.15 10.36 -9.29
CA HIS A 169 3.12 11.44 -9.55
C HIS A 169 4.16 11.04 -10.60
N PHE A 170 4.62 9.78 -10.59
CA PHE A 170 5.58 9.27 -11.57
C PHE A 170 5.02 9.30 -13.00
N VAL A 171 3.77 8.85 -13.18
CA VAL A 171 3.10 8.84 -14.48
C VAL A 171 2.73 10.24 -14.95
N ALA A 172 2.21 11.10 -14.06
CA ALA A 172 1.91 12.49 -14.38
C ALA A 172 3.13 13.26 -14.89
N LYS A 173 4.33 12.89 -14.42
CA LYS A 173 5.61 13.46 -14.86
C LYS A 173 6.25 12.73 -16.05
N ARG A 174 5.54 11.78 -16.66
CA ARG A 174 6.03 10.94 -17.76
C ARG A 174 7.34 10.23 -17.43
N GLY A 175 7.50 9.76 -16.19
CA GLY A 175 8.71 9.07 -15.74
C GLY A 175 9.08 7.84 -16.56
N TYR A 176 8.07 7.17 -17.11
CA TYR A 176 8.24 6.06 -18.05
C TYR A 176 8.97 6.44 -19.35
N MET A 177 9.13 7.74 -19.67
CA MET A 177 9.93 8.21 -20.81
C MET A 177 11.37 8.58 -20.44
N THR A 178 11.69 8.68 -19.15
CA THR A 178 12.99 9.19 -18.70
C THR A 178 14.10 8.18 -18.95
N PRO A 179 15.20 8.54 -19.64
CA PRO A 179 16.34 7.66 -19.86
C PRO A 179 16.88 7.07 -18.55
N HIS A 180 17.10 5.76 -18.55
CA HIS A 180 17.65 4.97 -17.45
C HIS A 180 16.88 5.09 -16.12
N ILE A 181 15.58 5.35 -16.18
CA ILE A 181 14.70 5.41 -15.00
C ILE A 181 14.77 4.11 -14.17
N PHE A 182 14.68 4.21 -12.85
CA PHE A 182 14.98 3.15 -11.86
C PHE A 182 16.44 2.71 -11.76
N ARG A 183 17.25 2.83 -12.81
CA ARG A 183 18.68 2.50 -12.78
C ARG A 183 19.51 3.64 -12.19
N GLU A 184 19.30 4.86 -12.67
CA GLU A 184 19.96 6.05 -12.14
C GLU A 184 19.36 6.43 -10.78
N SER A 185 20.21 6.67 -9.79
CA SER A 185 19.79 7.12 -8.45
C SER A 185 19.82 8.65 -8.38
N PRO A 186 18.83 9.29 -7.73
CA PRO A 186 18.87 10.71 -7.42
C PRO A 186 19.92 11.01 -6.33
N SER A 187 20.03 12.27 -5.91
CA SER A 187 20.79 12.60 -4.70
C SER A 187 20.26 11.84 -3.49
N LYS A 188 21.16 11.27 -2.69
CA LYS A 188 20.80 10.56 -1.46
C LYS A 188 20.03 11.47 -0.50
N ASP A 189 20.52 12.70 -0.32
CA ASP A 189 19.92 13.67 0.59
C ASP A 189 18.52 14.10 0.12
N GLU A 190 18.34 14.28 -1.20
CA GLU A 190 17.04 14.62 -1.78
C GLU A 190 16.01 13.51 -1.57
N ARG A 191 16.42 12.25 -1.78
CA ARG A 191 15.56 11.09 -1.53
C ARG A 191 15.25 10.92 -0.04
N ASP A 192 16.26 11.02 0.82
CA ASP A 192 16.08 10.82 2.27
C ASP A 192 15.18 11.91 2.85
N GLN A 193 15.29 13.15 2.37
CA GLN A 193 14.35 14.22 2.72
C GLN A 193 12.94 13.92 2.20
N ALA A 194 12.79 13.47 0.95
CA ALA A 194 11.48 13.13 0.41
C ALA A 194 10.80 11.96 1.17
N MET A 195 11.57 10.97 1.61
CA MET A 195 11.10 9.89 2.47
C MET A 195 10.64 10.41 3.83
N LEU A 196 11.41 11.32 4.45
CA LEU A 196 11.03 11.98 5.71
C LEU A 196 9.72 12.78 5.54
N ASP A 197 9.59 13.52 4.44
CA ASP A 197 8.39 14.29 4.15
C ASP A 197 7.16 13.38 4.00
N ILE A 198 7.30 12.19 3.41
CA ILE A 198 6.22 11.19 3.36
C ILE A 198 5.86 10.73 4.77
N ASN A 199 6.87 10.33 5.56
CA ASN A 199 6.65 9.85 6.93
C ASN A 199 6.05 10.91 7.87
N CYS A 200 6.09 12.19 7.49
CA CYS A 200 5.52 13.30 8.24
C CYS A 200 4.24 13.88 7.59
N GLY A 201 3.71 13.29 6.52
CA GLY A 201 2.54 13.83 5.80
C GLY A 201 2.80 15.17 5.09
N ALA A 202 4.06 15.58 4.96
CA ALA A 202 4.50 16.84 4.37
C ALA A 202 4.89 16.70 2.89
N PHE A 203 4.91 15.48 2.34
CA PHE A 203 5.34 15.22 0.97
C PHE A 203 4.51 16.00 -0.06
N ARG A 204 5.21 16.52 -1.09
CA ARG A 204 4.61 17.24 -2.21
C ARG A 204 5.18 16.68 -3.51
N GLY A 205 4.66 15.55 -3.96
CA GLY A 205 5.20 14.79 -5.09
C GLY A 205 5.36 15.59 -6.39
N GLY A 206 4.52 16.61 -6.58
CA GLY A 206 4.63 17.58 -7.68
C GLY A 206 5.98 18.32 -7.76
N LYS A 207 6.73 18.47 -6.66
CA LYS A 207 8.00 19.23 -6.61
C LYS A 207 9.27 18.41 -6.86
N HIS A 208 9.21 17.07 -6.74
CA HIS A 208 10.41 16.22 -6.79
C HIS A 208 10.75 15.73 -8.21
N ASP A 209 12.03 15.50 -8.51
CA ASP A 209 12.40 14.86 -9.78
C ASP A 209 11.80 13.44 -9.89
N VAL A 210 11.53 12.99 -11.12
CA VAL A 210 10.92 11.67 -11.33
C VAL A 210 11.82 10.51 -10.92
N ARG A 211 13.15 10.71 -10.90
CA ARG A 211 14.12 9.75 -10.35
C ARG A 211 13.98 9.62 -8.83
N VAL A 212 13.58 10.69 -8.12
CA VAL A 212 13.25 10.60 -6.69
C VAL A 212 12.02 9.73 -6.48
N LEU A 213 10.96 9.94 -7.28
CA LEU A 213 9.75 9.11 -7.21
C LEU A 213 10.06 7.63 -7.48
N ALA A 214 10.86 7.34 -8.51
CA ALA A 214 11.29 5.99 -8.84
C ALA A 214 12.16 5.35 -7.73
N ASP A 215 13.07 6.11 -7.11
CA ASP A 215 13.90 5.60 -6.02
C ASP A 215 13.11 5.41 -4.72
N LEU A 216 12.10 6.24 -4.45
CA LEU A 216 11.18 6.06 -3.31
C LEU A 216 10.35 4.78 -3.44
N ILE A 217 9.88 4.43 -4.65
CA ILE A 217 9.18 3.15 -4.87
C ILE A 217 10.11 1.98 -4.53
N LYS A 218 11.35 1.99 -5.03
CA LYS A 218 12.36 0.96 -4.67
C LYS A 218 12.65 0.93 -3.17
N LEU A 219 12.87 2.11 -2.59
CA LEU A 219 13.20 2.28 -1.18
C LEU A 219 12.08 1.71 -0.28
N TRP A 220 10.81 1.92 -0.64
CA TRP A 220 9.69 1.42 0.15
C TRP A 220 9.74 -0.10 0.32
N PHE A 221 10.01 -0.84 -0.76
CA PHE A 221 10.20 -2.30 -0.69
C PHE A 221 11.45 -2.68 0.09
N ARG A 222 12.57 -1.97 -0.15
CA ARG A 222 13.86 -2.24 0.50
C ARG A 222 13.83 -2.05 2.01
N GLU A 223 13.03 -1.10 2.49
CA GLU A 223 12.91 -0.76 3.91
C GLU A 223 11.84 -1.56 4.66
N LEU A 224 11.11 -2.47 4.00
CA LEU A 224 10.18 -3.35 4.71
C LEU A 224 10.91 -4.14 5.81
N PRO A 225 10.38 -4.24 7.05
CA PRO A 225 10.99 -5.01 8.13
C PRO A 225 11.27 -6.46 7.77
N VAL A 226 10.39 -7.05 6.96
CA VAL A 226 10.60 -8.34 6.27
C VAL A 226 10.44 -8.06 4.76
N PRO A 227 11.44 -8.32 3.91
CA PRO A 227 11.33 -8.11 2.47
C PRO A 227 10.20 -8.95 1.88
N ILE A 228 9.48 -8.42 0.89
CA ILE A 228 8.25 -9.05 0.39
C ILE A 228 8.45 -10.46 -0.18
N LEU A 229 9.62 -10.75 -0.77
CA LEU A 229 9.90 -12.10 -1.28
C LEU A 229 10.36 -13.06 -0.19
N HIS A 230 10.66 -12.62 1.04
CA HIS A 230 11.01 -13.55 2.14
C HIS A 230 9.81 -14.37 2.63
N GLU A 231 8.59 -14.05 2.18
CA GLU A 231 7.44 -14.95 2.32
C GLU A 231 7.64 -16.26 1.54
N ILE A 232 8.51 -16.27 0.52
CA ILE A 232 8.95 -17.47 -0.18
C ILE A 232 10.19 -18.03 0.53
N PRO A 233 10.17 -19.30 0.99
CA PRO A 233 11.35 -19.91 1.59
C PRO A 233 12.54 -19.94 0.63
N ALA A 234 13.76 -19.67 1.13
CA ALA A 234 14.97 -19.63 0.30
C ALA A 234 15.18 -20.88 -0.58
N ARG A 235 14.89 -22.07 -0.04
CA ARG A 235 14.94 -23.34 -0.79
C ARG A 235 13.98 -23.38 -1.99
N GLU A 236 12.81 -22.75 -1.86
CA GLU A 236 11.84 -22.67 -2.94
C GLU A 236 12.29 -21.65 -3.97
N MET A 237 12.95 -20.56 -3.57
CA MET A 237 13.45 -19.56 -4.53
C MET A 237 14.44 -20.18 -5.53
N GLU A 238 15.39 -20.99 -5.05
CA GLU A 238 16.36 -21.68 -5.91
C GLU A 238 15.69 -22.70 -6.84
N ARG A 239 14.74 -23.49 -6.31
CA ARG A 239 13.97 -24.47 -7.09
C ARG A 239 13.18 -23.77 -8.20
N LEU A 240 12.47 -22.70 -7.86
CA LEU A 240 11.60 -21.96 -8.76
C LEU A 240 12.36 -21.24 -9.87
N ALA A 241 13.61 -20.85 -9.65
CA ALA A 241 14.44 -20.26 -10.69
C ALA A 241 14.68 -21.22 -11.88
N SER A 242 14.43 -22.52 -11.70
CA SER A 242 14.54 -23.56 -12.75
C SER A 242 13.18 -24.12 -13.21
N ALA A 243 12.06 -23.59 -12.74
CA ALA A 243 10.73 -24.09 -13.08
C ALA A 243 10.25 -23.58 -14.46
N GLU A 244 9.32 -24.30 -15.10
CA GLU A 244 8.74 -23.88 -16.39
C GLU A 244 7.67 -22.79 -16.21
N ASN A 245 6.81 -22.91 -15.20
CA ASN A 245 5.71 -21.98 -14.92
C ASN A 245 6.00 -21.09 -13.72
N VAL A 246 7.18 -20.46 -13.72
CA VAL A 246 7.71 -19.68 -12.59
C VAL A 246 6.72 -18.65 -12.05
N GLU A 247 6.02 -17.91 -12.91
CA GLU A 247 5.03 -16.91 -12.48
C GLU A 247 3.93 -17.54 -11.61
N VAL A 248 3.26 -18.59 -12.11
CA VAL A 248 2.15 -19.24 -11.41
C VAL A 248 2.61 -19.82 -10.08
N GLU A 249 3.76 -20.48 -10.07
CA GLU A 249 4.30 -21.07 -8.85
C GLU A 249 4.72 -20.00 -7.83
N VAL A 250 5.41 -18.93 -8.25
CA VAL A 250 5.77 -17.80 -7.38
C VAL A 250 4.52 -17.19 -6.74
N LEU A 251 3.50 -16.89 -7.54
CA LEU A 251 2.25 -16.32 -7.04
C LEU A 251 1.51 -17.29 -6.12
N SER A 252 1.61 -18.60 -6.33
CA SER A 252 0.99 -19.60 -5.46
C SER A 252 1.64 -19.72 -4.07
N LEU A 253 2.89 -19.28 -3.92
CA LEU A 253 3.62 -19.28 -2.65
C LEU A 253 3.43 -17.99 -1.85
N LEU A 254 3.02 -16.91 -2.51
CA LEU A 254 2.73 -15.63 -1.87
C LEU A 254 1.28 -15.61 -1.36
N GLY A 255 1.04 -14.89 -0.25
CA GLY A 255 -0.31 -14.58 0.18
C GLY A 255 -1.02 -13.62 -0.79
N ASP A 256 -2.35 -13.54 -0.72
CA ASP A 256 -3.17 -12.73 -1.63
C ASP A 256 -2.75 -11.23 -1.65
N LEU A 257 -2.35 -10.72 -0.49
CA LEU A 257 -1.90 -9.33 -0.36
C LEU A 257 -0.54 -9.12 -1.02
N GLU A 258 0.42 -10.00 -0.73
CA GLU A 258 1.74 -9.98 -1.32
C GLU A 258 1.69 -10.12 -2.84
N CYS A 259 0.86 -11.05 -3.32
CA CYS A 259 0.53 -11.20 -4.73
C CYS A 259 0.06 -9.88 -5.33
N SER A 260 -0.93 -9.22 -4.73
CA SER A 260 -1.47 -7.97 -5.26
C SER A 260 -0.43 -6.85 -5.30
N ILE A 261 0.44 -6.75 -4.28
CA ILE A 261 1.53 -5.75 -4.24
C ILE A 261 2.61 -6.04 -5.29
N VAL A 262 3.03 -7.31 -5.43
CA VAL A 262 4.04 -7.73 -6.41
C VAL A 262 3.51 -7.57 -7.84
N LEU A 263 2.26 -7.95 -8.10
CA LEU A 263 1.61 -7.76 -9.39
C LEU A 263 1.46 -6.27 -9.73
N TRP A 264 1.10 -5.43 -8.75
CA TRP A 264 1.03 -3.98 -8.93
C TRP A 264 2.39 -3.40 -9.35
N LEU A 265 3.46 -3.82 -8.68
CA LEU A 265 4.81 -3.39 -9.03
C LEU A 265 5.20 -3.87 -10.43
N ALA A 266 4.90 -5.14 -10.76
CA ALA A 266 5.19 -5.71 -12.06
C ALA A 266 4.42 -5.02 -13.20
N ASP A 267 3.18 -4.60 -12.98
CA ASP A 267 2.39 -3.86 -13.97
C ASP A 267 2.93 -2.44 -14.22
N LEU A 268 3.34 -1.73 -13.17
CA LEU A 268 4.02 -0.43 -13.32
C LEU A 268 5.30 -0.58 -14.15
N LEU A 269 6.10 -1.61 -13.89
CA LEU A 269 7.36 -1.84 -14.60
C LEU A 269 7.13 -2.36 -16.01
N ALA A 270 6.09 -3.16 -16.23
CA ALA A 270 5.68 -3.58 -17.57
C ALA A 270 5.31 -2.35 -18.41
N TYR A 271 4.57 -1.38 -17.85
CA TYR A 271 4.29 -0.12 -18.52
C TYR A 271 5.57 0.64 -18.89
N VAL A 272 6.54 0.73 -17.97
CA VAL A 272 7.84 1.36 -18.25
C VAL A 272 8.59 0.62 -19.37
N ALA A 273 8.58 -0.71 -19.37
CA ALA A 273 9.25 -1.53 -20.38
C ALA A 273 8.71 -1.32 -21.81
N GLU A 274 7.43 -0.92 -21.97
CA GLU A 274 6.88 -0.60 -23.30
C GLU A 274 7.58 0.58 -23.96
N TYR A 275 8.15 1.48 -23.15
CA TYR A 275 8.85 2.66 -23.61
C TYR A 275 10.37 2.47 -23.63
N GLN A 276 10.84 1.21 -23.63
CA GLN A 276 12.25 0.85 -23.80
C GLN A 276 12.97 1.61 -24.93
N PRO A 277 12.38 1.88 -26.11
CA PRO A 277 13.04 2.68 -27.14
C PRO A 277 13.47 4.09 -26.71
N HIS A 278 12.79 4.65 -25.70
CA HIS A 278 13.05 6.00 -25.18
C HIS A 278 13.83 5.98 -23.86
N ASN A 279 13.42 5.11 -22.93
CA ASN A 279 13.99 5.08 -21.58
C ASN A 279 15.17 4.10 -21.43
N HIS A 280 15.41 3.21 -22.41
CA HIS A 280 16.45 2.17 -22.38
C HIS A 280 16.32 1.15 -21.25
N MET A 281 15.11 0.94 -20.71
CA MET A 281 14.81 0.06 -19.60
C MET A 281 13.75 -0.98 -20.02
N GLY A 282 14.19 -2.13 -20.52
CA GLY A 282 13.32 -3.28 -20.81
C GLY A 282 13.11 -4.19 -19.60
N VAL A 283 12.35 -5.26 -19.80
CA VAL A 283 12.01 -6.27 -18.77
C VAL A 283 13.27 -6.77 -18.03
N ASP A 284 14.33 -7.10 -18.75
CA ASP A 284 15.56 -7.63 -18.13
C ASP A 284 16.30 -6.58 -17.30
N GLN A 285 16.38 -5.33 -17.80
CA GLN A 285 17.06 -4.25 -17.07
C GLN A 285 16.29 -3.89 -15.80
N LEU A 286 14.95 -3.80 -15.90
CA LEU A 286 14.08 -3.51 -14.76
C LEU A 286 14.13 -4.62 -13.71
N ALA A 287 14.10 -5.89 -14.12
CA ALA A 287 14.19 -7.01 -13.17
C ALA A 287 15.50 -6.98 -12.36
N ILE A 288 16.63 -6.68 -13.01
CA ILE A 288 17.95 -6.61 -12.36
C ILE A 288 18.01 -5.48 -11.33
N VAL A 289 17.43 -4.30 -11.61
CA VAL A 289 17.51 -3.16 -10.69
C VAL A 289 16.45 -3.18 -9.59
N ILE A 290 15.34 -3.89 -9.80
CA ILE A 290 14.23 -3.95 -8.84
C ILE A 290 14.40 -5.11 -7.86
N ALA A 291 14.74 -6.32 -8.32
CA ALA A 291 14.78 -7.51 -7.48
C ALA A 291 15.64 -7.38 -6.20
N PRO A 292 16.80 -6.68 -6.18
CA PRO A 292 17.57 -6.46 -4.95
C PRO A 292 16.82 -5.68 -3.86
N ASN A 293 15.74 -4.98 -4.20
CA ASN A 293 14.90 -4.26 -3.24
C ASN A 293 13.78 -5.14 -2.67
N LEU A 294 13.62 -6.36 -3.16
CA LEU A 294 12.55 -7.29 -2.77
C LEU A 294 13.04 -8.40 -1.82
N VAL A 295 14.36 -8.52 -1.63
CA VAL A 295 15.03 -9.53 -0.78
C VAL A 295 16.16 -8.88 0.05
N ARG A 296 16.52 -9.51 1.17
CA ARG A 296 17.76 -9.26 1.92
C ARG A 296 18.55 -10.55 2.05
N LEU A 297 19.82 -10.50 1.66
CA LEU A 297 20.70 -11.65 1.71
C LEU A 297 21.36 -11.72 3.09
N GLU A 298 20.83 -12.57 3.96
CA GLU A 298 21.34 -12.80 5.32
C GLU A 298 22.21 -14.07 5.33
N THR A 299 23.37 -14.02 4.67
CA THR A 299 24.32 -15.13 4.63
C THR A 299 25.76 -14.64 4.56
N GLU A 300 26.64 -15.27 5.35
CA GLU A 300 28.08 -15.01 5.31
C GLU A 300 28.76 -15.75 4.14
N ASN A 301 28.07 -16.70 3.50
CA ASN A 301 28.62 -17.46 2.39
C ASN A 301 28.38 -16.70 1.06
N PRO A 302 29.43 -16.18 0.40
CA PRO A 302 29.28 -15.39 -0.81
C PRO A 302 28.68 -16.18 -1.98
N MET A 303 28.89 -17.50 -2.05
CA MET A 303 28.29 -18.35 -3.10
C MET A 303 26.78 -18.45 -2.92
N VAL A 304 26.31 -18.59 -1.67
CA VAL A 304 24.88 -18.63 -1.35
C VAL A 304 24.26 -17.25 -1.61
N ALA A 305 24.94 -16.16 -1.25
CA ALA A 305 24.46 -14.80 -1.55
C ALA A 305 24.27 -14.59 -3.06
N VAL A 306 25.24 -14.99 -3.89
CA VAL A 306 25.15 -14.88 -5.35
C VAL A 306 24.01 -15.74 -5.90
N ALA A 307 23.88 -16.98 -5.43
CA ALA A 307 22.81 -17.89 -5.86
C ALA A 307 21.42 -17.33 -5.54
N LEU A 308 21.19 -16.88 -4.31
CA LEU A 308 19.93 -16.27 -3.88
C LEU A 308 19.63 -14.96 -4.59
N SER A 309 20.64 -14.11 -4.79
CA SER A 309 20.49 -12.88 -5.57
C SER A 309 20.06 -13.18 -7.00
N LYS A 310 20.68 -14.19 -7.64
CA LYS A 310 20.33 -14.62 -8.99
C LYS A 310 18.92 -15.19 -9.03
N ALA A 311 18.57 -16.06 -8.08
CA ALA A 311 17.23 -16.63 -7.97
C ALA A 311 16.17 -15.52 -7.86
N ALA A 312 16.34 -14.55 -6.95
CA ALA A 312 15.42 -13.43 -6.79
C ALA A 312 15.19 -12.64 -8.10
N VAL A 313 16.27 -12.37 -8.85
CA VAL A 313 16.19 -11.73 -10.16
C VAL A 313 15.44 -12.61 -11.16
N ASP A 314 15.75 -13.91 -11.23
CA ASP A 314 15.15 -14.84 -12.19
C ASP A 314 13.63 -15.04 -11.91
N LEU A 315 13.22 -15.10 -10.64
CA LEU A 315 11.81 -15.14 -10.23
C LEU A 315 11.06 -13.88 -10.63
N PHE A 316 11.56 -12.71 -10.21
CA PHE A 316 10.88 -11.46 -10.48
C PHE A 316 10.85 -11.14 -11.98
N ARG A 317 11.92 -11.47 -12.72
CA ARG A 317 11.94 -11.37 -14.18
C ARG A 317 10.83 -12.19 -14.81
N SER A 318 10.59 -13.41 -14.32
CA SER A 318 9.56 -14.28 -14.87
C SER A 318 8.16 -13.71 -14.67
N VAL A 319 7.87 -13.20 -13.46
CA VAL A 319 6.62 -12.48 -13.18
C VAL A 319 6.48 -11.25 -14.09
N LEU A 320 7.50 -10.39 -14.14
CA LEU A 320 7.48 -9.17 -14.95
C LEU A 320 7.30 -9.46 -16.45
N ARG A 321 7.96 -10.50 -16.98
CA ARG A 321 7.82 -10.90 -18.38
C ARG A 321 6.40 -11.36 -18.71
N ALA A 322 5.79 -12.14 -17.83
CA ALA A 322 4.42 -12.58 -18.04
C ALA A 322 3.42 -11.41 -18.00
N ARG A 323 3.59 -10.46 -17.08
CA ARG A 323 2.79 -9.22 -17.03
C ARG A 323 2.97 -8.37 -18.29
N PHE A 324 4.20 -8.23 -18.75
CA PHE A 324 4.52 -7.51 -19.98
C PHE A 324 3.86 -8.15 -21.21
N GLN A 325 3.96 -9.48 -21.36
CA GLN A 325 3.33 -10.22 -22.46
C GLN A 325 1.80 -10.05 -22.46
N ARG A 326 1.17 -10.21 -21.29
CA ARG A 326 -0.28 -10.01 -21.15
C ARG A 326 -0.73 -8.59 -21.51
N ARG A 327 0.12 -7.59 -21.23
CA ARG A 327 -0.13 -6.20 -21.61
C ARG A 327 -0.08 -5.98 -23.12
N LEU A 328 0.88 -6.60 -23.81
CA LEU A 328 0.95 -6.55 -25.27
C LEU A 328 -0.26 -7.22 -25.92
N GLU A 329 -0.72 -8.35 -25.38
CA GLU A 329 -1.90 -9.07 -25.86
C GLU A 329 -3.18 -8.22 -25.74
N LEU A 330 -3.41 -7.59 -24.58
CA LEU A 330 -4.57 -6.73 -24.37
C LEU A 330 -4.61 -5.53 -25.33
N LYS A 331 -3.44 -4.96 -25.65
CA LYS A 331 -3.34 -3.89 -26.64
C LYS A 331 -3.64 -4.38 -28.04
N ALA A 332 -3.13 -5.56 -28.42
CA ALA A 332 -3.41 -6.14 -29.72
C ALA A 332 -4.92 -6.40 -29.91
N THR A 333 -5.62 -6.86 -28.86
CA THR A 333 -7.07 -7.06 -28.90
C THR A 333 -7.84 -5.76 -29.10
N ARG A 334 -7.44 -4.65 -28.45
CA ARG A 334 -8.11 -3.35 -28.58
C ARG A 334 -7.98 -2.74 -29.97
N VAL A 335 -6.81 -2.86 -30.59
CA VAL A 335 -6.61 -2.38 -31.97
C VAL A 335 -7.54 -3.09 -32.94
N ILE A 336 -7.86 -4.37 -32.70
CA ILE A 336 -8.80 -5.12 -33.53
C ILE A 336 -10.25 -4.64 -33.30
N GLU A 337 -10.63 -4.33 -32.05
CA GLU A 337 -11.98 -3.83 -31.73
C GLU A 337 -12.26 -2.40 -32.24
N ASP A 338 -11.23 -1.56 -32.38
CA ASP A 338 -11.36 -0.19 -32.93
C ASP A 338 -11.37 -0.15 -34.49
N GLU A 339 -11.03 -1.26 -35.16
CA GLU A 339 -10.99 -1.36 -36.63
C GLU A 339 -12.28 -1.96 -37.26
N ASP A 340 -13.19 -2.52 -36.46
CA ASP A 340 -14.48 -3.12 -36.88
C ASP A 340 -15.70 -2.19 -36.69
#